data_AF-A0A224XQJ5-F1
#
_entry.id   AF-A0A224XQJ5-F1
#
_cell.length_a   1.000
_cell.length_b   1.000
_cell.length_c   1.000
_cell.angle_alpha   90.00
_cell.angle_beta   90.00
_cell.angle_gamma   90.00
#
_symmetry.space_group_name_H-M   'P 1'
#
loop_
_entity.id
_entity.type
_entity.pdbx_description
1 polymer ?
#
loop_
_entity_poly.entity_id
_entity_poly.type
_entity_poly.pdbx_seq_one_letter_code
_entity_poly.pdbx_strand_id
1 'polypeptide(L)'
;MYGNRLGFWINLAVIFAHLVTTHGGCRFPETWTGRWFQHGIDKPNIFLNQTHIENKGECIHTDGVNKFIVHDRQEKCYRCLVMYETHTNVLQYKETYCDREDSLEILCNQINGDAILLSMFRVDAKPVTCPFKSPPFAVEYSKGHGDCGREGEPPSRAESCTDDTRLVFRFQACPDIPGTEAAV
;
A
#
# COMPACT_ATOMS: atom_id res chain seq x y z
N MET A 1 -28.50 -16.20 76.43
CA MET A 1 -29.49 -16.68 75.44
C MET A 1 -30.33 -15.50 75.00
N TYR A 2 -30.04 -14.91 73.83
CA TYR A 2 -30.96 -14.17 72.96
C TYR A 2 -30.20 -13.70 71.72
N GLY A 3 -30.75 -13.96 70.52
CA GLY A 3 -30.59 -13.12 69.34
C GLY A 3 -29.45 -13.43 68.36
N ASN A 4 -29.75 -14.25 67.34
CA ASN A 4 -29.01 -14.35 66.08
C ASN A 4 -28.97 -12.98 65.36
N ARG A 5 -27.79 -12.56 64.89
CA ARG A 5 -27.66 -11.50 63.87
C ARG A 5 -27.22 -12.13 62.55
N LEU A 6 -28.15 -12.17 61.59
CA LEU A 6 -27.89 -12.42 60.17
C LEU A 6 -27.01 -11.28 59.63
N GLY A 7 -25.75 -11.58 59.30
CA GLY A 7 -24.85 -10.66 58.60
C GLY A 7 -24.94 -10.88 57.09
N PHE A 8 -25.66 -10.01 56.41
CA PHE A 8 -25.74 -9.92 54.95
C PHE A 8 -24.43 -9.30 54.43
N TRP A 9 -23.58 -10.08 53.76
CA TRP A 9 -22.39 -9.56 53.07
C TRP A 9 -22.66 -9.54 51.57
N ILE A 10 -23.18 -8.41 51.08
CA ILE A 10 -23.22 -8.11 49.64
C ILE A 10 -21.81 -7.64 49.26
N ASN A 11 -21.04 -8.49 48.59
CA ASN A 11 -19.82 -8.07 47.92
C ASN A 11 -20.20 -7.24 46.68
N LEU A 12 -20.21 -5.92 46.83
CA LEU A 12 -20.22 -4.99 45.71
C LEU A 12 -18.83 -5.03 45.05
N ALA A 13 -18.65 -5.97 44.13
CA ALA A 13 -17.55 -5.92 43.19
C ALA A 13 -17.81 -4.76 42.22
N VAL A 14 -17.21 -3.61 42.50
CA VAL A 14 -17.17 -2.49 41.56
C VAL A 14 -16.26 -2.92 40.41
N ILE A 15 -16.86 -3.46 39.35
CA ILE A 15 -16.19 -3.65 38.06
C ILE A 15 -16.02 -2.26 37.46
N PHE A 16 -14.90 -1.61 37.77
CA PHE A 16 -14.46 -0.45 37.02
C PHE A 16 -14.05 -0.95 35.64
N ALA A 17 -14.98 -0.93 34.70
CA ALA A 17 -14.64 -1.08 33.30
C ALA A 17 -13.74 0.11 32.96
N HIS A 18 -12.43 -0.15 32.90
CA HIS A 18 -11.51 0.75 32.22
C HIS A 18 -11.98 0.82 30.76
N LEU A 19 -12.78 1.84 30.45
CA LEU A 19 -12.81 2.41 29.12
C LEU A 19 -11.39 2.92 28.87
N VAL A 20 -10.52 2.03 28.39
CA VAL A 20 -9.33 2.44 27.67
C VAL A 20 -9.87 3.07 26.39
N THR A 21 -10.16 4.37 26.44
CA THR A 21 -10.19 5.16 25.24
C THR A 21 -8.77 5.12 24.71
N THR A 22 -8.48 4.19 23.81
CA THR A 22 -7.32 4.30 22.95
C THR A 22 -7.57 5.54 22.11
N HIS A 23 -7.20 6.72 22.62
CA HIS A 23 -6.77 7.83 21.78
C HIS A 23 -5.44 7.41 21.14
N GLY A 24 -5.47 6.30 20.38
CA GLY A 24 -4.38 5.91 19.52
C GLY A 24 -4.30 7.00 18.48
N GLY A 25 -3.24 7.81 18.53
CA GLY A 25 -2.98 8.81 17.50
C GLY A 25 -3.02 8.18 16.10
N CYS A 26 -3.25 8.99 15.08
CA CYS A 26 -3.26 8.52 13.70
C CYS A 26 -1.98 7.77 13.38
N ARG A 27 -2.10 6.48 13.06
CA ARG A 27 -0.96 5.63 12.74
C ARG A 27 -1.24 4.76 11.52
N PHE A 28 -0.27 4.71 10.62
CA PHE A 28 -0.17 3.70 9.60
C PHE A 28 0.23 2.35 10.21
N PRO A 29 -0.17 1.22 9.60
CA PRO A 29 0.29 -0.11 10.01
C PRO A 29 1.80 -0.19 10.14
N GLU A 30 2.28 -0.80 11.23
CA GLU A 30 3.72 -0.93 11.49
C GLU A 30 4.43 -1.70 10.36
N THR A 31 3.76 -2.70 9.80
CA THR A 31 4.24 -3.49 8.66
C THR A 31 4.58 -2.63 7.46
N TRP A 32 3.96 -1.46 7.29
CA TRP A 32 4.22 -0.59 6.13
C TRP A 32 5.51 0.20 6.27
N THR A 33 6.10 0.27 7.46
CA THR A 33 7.32 1.04 7.70
C THR A 33 8.46 0.56 6.79
N GLY A 34 9.15 1.51 6.14
CA GLY A 34 10.28 1.23 5.26
C GLY A 34 10.36 2.17 4.05
N ARG A 35 11.19 1.77 3.08
CA ARG A 35 11.36 2.47 1.80
C ARG A 35 10.51 1.85 0.71
N TRP A 36 9.87 2.71 -0.07
CA TRP A 36 8.94 2.35 -1.13
C TRP A 36 9.27 3.06 -2.44
N PHE A 37 9.34 2.32 -3.53
CA PHE A 37 9.43 2.86 -4.88
C PHE A 37 8.03 3.21 -5.38
N GLN A 38 7.89 4.36 -6.02
CA GLN A 38 6.70 4.78 -6.74
C GLN A 38 7.12 5.34 -8.09
N HIS A 39 6.41 4.99 -9.16
CA HIS A 39 6.67 5.56 -10.46
C HIS A 39 6.16 7.00 -10.54
N GLY A 40 6.89 7.88 -11.25
CA GLY A 40 6.45 9.25 -11.53
C GLY A 40 6.68 10.27 -10.40
N ILE A 41 7.58 9.98 -9.46
CA ILE A 41 8.03 10.93 -8.43
C ILE A 41 9.51 11.28 -8.63
N ASP A 42 9.92 12.47 -8.20
CA ASP A 42 11.30 12.97 -8.40
C ASP A 42 12.36 12.17 -7.63
N LYS A 43 11.96 11.49 -6.55
CA LYS A 43 12.86 10.68 -5.70
C LYS A 43 12.80 9.21 -6.09
N PRO A 44 13.93 8.46 -6.00
CA PRO A 44 13.96 7.04 -6.32
C PRO A 44 13.14 6.18 -5.36
N ASN A 45 12.88 6.66 -4.15
CA ASN A 45 12.00 6.03 -3.17
C ASN A 45 11.52 7.06 -2.15
N ILE A 46 10.46 6.70 -1.44
CA ILE A 46 9.89 7.45 -0.33
C ILE A 46 9.99 6.63 0.95
N PHE A 47 10.27 7.31 2.06
CA PHE A 47 10.18 6.69 3.37
C PHE A 47 8.77 6.81 3.94
N LEU A 48 8.24 5.69 4.42
CA LEU A 48 6.98 5.60 5.16
C LEU A 48 7.30 5.07 6.56
N ASN A 49 6.75 5.72 7.59
CA ASN A 49 6.75 5.19 8.96
C ASN A 49 5.32 5.22 9.53
N GLN A 50 5.16 4.90 10.80
CA GLN A 50 3.84 4.84 11.43
C GLN A 50 3.08 6.18 11.45
N THR A 51 3.70 7.34 11.26
CA THR A 51 3.01 8.64 11.39
C THR A 51 3.23 9.59 10.21
N HIS A 52 4.04 9.23 9.22
CA HIS A 52 4.46 10.13 8.15
C HIS A 52 4.81 9.38 6.86
N ILE A 53 4.44 9.99 5.72
CA ILE A 53 4.85 9.58 4.38
C ILE A 53 5.62 10.75 3.75
N GLU A 54 6.87 10.50 3.34
CA GLU A 54 7.85 11.54 2.96
C GLU A 54 7.36 12.57 1.93
N ASN A 55 6.54 12.16 0.96
CA ASN A 55 6.02 13.02 -0.10
C ASN A 55 4.52 13.36 0.06
N LYS A 56 3.91 13.06 1.21
CA LYS A 56 2.48 13.32 1.46
C LYS A 56 2.21 14.08 2.76
N GLY A 57 2.97 13.80 3.82
CA GLY A 57 2.86 14.49 5.10
C GLY A 57 2.53 13.58 6.29
N GLU A 58 2.04 14.20 7.37
CA GLU A 58 1.81 13.56 8.67
C GLU A 58 0.39 13.00 8.79
N CYS A 59 0.23 11.80 9.32
CA CYS A 59 -1.06 11.20 9.66
C CYS A 59 -1.74 12.01 10.78
N ILE A 60 -2.95 12.53 10.54
CA ILE A 60 -3.72 13.27 11.55
C ILE A 60 -5.03 12.57 11.95
N HIS A 61 -5.70 11.89 11.02
CA HIS A 61 -6.93 11.14 11.27
C HIS A 61 -6.95 9.82 10.52
N THR A 62 -7.58 8.81 11.12
CA THR A 62 -7.80 7.51 10.49
C THR A 62 -9.13 6.93 10.94
N ASP A 63 -9.76 6.14 10.07
CA ASP A 63 -10.93 5.32 10.44
C ASP A 63 -10.53 4.00 11.11
N GLY A 64 -9.23 3.73 11.24
CA GLY A 64 -8.69 2.49 11.82
C GLY A 64 -8.70 1.29 10.87
N VAL A 65 -9.15 1.46 9.62
CA VAL A 65 -9.23 0.39 8.64
C VAL A 65 -8.27 0.65 7.49
N ASN A 66 -8.53 1.69 6.71
CA ASN A 66 -7.80 1.95 5.46
C ASN A 66 -7.87 3.41 5.00
N LYS A 67 -8.62 4.28 5.68
CA LYS A 67 -8.70 5.70 5.38
C LYS A 67 -7.80 6.46 6.31
N PHE A 68 -7.02 7.37 5.74
CA PHE A 68 -6.09 8.23 6.45
C PHE A 68 -6.21 9.65 5.93
N ILE A 69 -6.16 10.63 6.82
CA ILE A 69 -5.94 12.02 6.46
C ILE A 69 -4.49 12.34 6.76
N VAL A 70 -3.79 12.85 5.75
CA VAL A 70 -2.42 13.32 5.87
C VAL A 70 -2.37 14.83 5.72
N HIS A 71 -1.59 15.49 6.59
CA HIS A 71 -1.35 16.92 6.56
C HIS A 71 0.01 17.21 5.94
N ASP A 72 -0.02 17.89 4.79
CA ASP A 72 1.17 18.42 4.13
C ASP A 72 1.48 19.80 4.71
N ARG A 73 2.52 19.88 5.54
CA ARG A 73 2.93 21.15 6.17
C ARG A 73 3.52 22.15 5.17
N GLN A 74 4.04 21.69 4.03
CA GLN A 74 4.64 22.56 3.02
C GLN A 74 3.55 23.26 2.21
N GLU A 75 2.58 22.49 1.73
CA GLU A 75 1.42 23.02 0.98
C GLU A 75 0.31 23.58 1.88
N LYS A 76 0.37 23.29 3.19
CA LYS A 76 -0.61 23.70 4.23
C LYS A 76 -2.02 23.22 3.89
N CYS A 77 -2.12 21.92 3.60
CA CYS A 77 -3.37 21.29 3.21
C CYS A 77 -3.41 19.83 3.62
N TYR A 78 -4.58 19.22 3.42
CA TYR A 78 -4.86 17.85 3.75
C TYR A 78 -5.17 17.05 2.50
N ARG A 79 -4.87 15.75 2.56
CA ARG A 79 -5.26 14.77 1.55
C ARG A 79 -5.86 13.57 2.27
N CYS A 80 -6.93 13.02 1.72
CA CYS A 80 -7.36 11.68 2.11
C CYS A 80 -6.58 10.65 1.31
N LEU A 81 -6.08 9.63 1.98
CA LEU A 81 -5.49 8.42 1.41
C LEU A 81 -6.39 7.23 1.76
N VAL A 82 -6.83 6.49 0.75
CA VAL A 82 -7.48 5.18 0.93
C VAL A 82 -6.48 4.12 0.49
N MET A 83 -5.83 3.48 1.46
CA MET A 83 -4.65 2.64 1.25
C MET A 83 -4.90 1.18 1.59
N TYR A 84 -4.40 0.26 0.77
CA TYR A 84 -4.53 -1.18 0.94
C TYR A 84 -3.17 -1.87 0.78
N GLU A 85 -2.90 -2.84 1.67
CA GLU A 85 -1.81 -3.80 1.51
C GLU A 85 -2.31 -4.97 0.68
N THR A 86 -2.07 -4.93 -0.63
CA THR A 86 -2.46 -6.03 -1.54
C THR A 86 -1.45 -7.19 -1.49
N HIS A 87 -0.22 -6.90 -1.09
CA HIS A 87 0.83 -7.87 -0.79
C HIS A 87 1.82 -7.26 0.20
N THR A 88 2.60 -8.06 0.93
CA THR A 88 3.58 -7.54 1.92
C THR A 88 4.64 -6.59 1.33
N ASN A 89 4.83 -6.68 0.00
CA ASN A 89 5.74 -5.85 -0.78
C ASN A 89 5.03 -4.85 -1.72
N VAL A 90 3.70 -4.76 -1.68
CA VAL A 90 2.90 -3.89 -2.56
C VAL A 90 1.82 -3.17 -1.76
N LEU A 91 1.90 -1.84 -1.73
CA LEU A 91 0.82 -0.98 -1.27
C LEU A 91 0.14 -0.36 -2.48
N GLN A 92 -1.19 -0.28 -2.44
CA GLN A 92 -1.97 0.44 -3.42
C GLN A 92 -2.84 1.46 -2.72
N TYR A 93 -2.99 2.63 -3.33
CA TYR A 93 -3.81 3.66 -2.73
C TYR A 93 -4.42 4.60 -3.76
N LYS A 94 -5.51 5.22 -3.35
CA LYS A 94 -6.10 6.38 -4.01
C LYS A 94 -5.94 7.58 -3.10
N GLU A 95 -5.87 8.77 -3.68
CA GLU A 95 -5.77 10.01 -2.93
C GLU A 95 -6.65 11.11 -3.50
N THR A 96 -7.04 12.06 -2.64
CA THR A 96 -7.63 13.33 -3.08
C THR A 96 -6.54 14.32 -3.50
N TYR A 97 -6.97 15.40 -4.14
CA TYR A 97 -6.14 16.60 -4.24
C TYR A 97 -5.96 17.25 -2.85
N CYS A 98 -5.02 18.19 -2.81
CA CYS A 98 -4.73 19.04 -1.66
C CYS A 98 -5.93 19.96 -1.38
N ASP A 99 -6.55 19.81 -0.21
CA ASP A 99 -7.74 20.56 0.23
C ASP A 99 -7.52 21.16 1.63
N ARG A 100 -8.26 22.21 2.00
CA ARG A 100 -8.25 22.78 3.35
C ARG A 100 -9.20 22.05 4.31
N GLU A 101 -10.10 21.24 3.78
CA GLU A 101 -10.96 20.35 4.55
C GLU A 101 -10.13 19.26 5.24
N ASP A 102 -10.36 19.03 6.53
CA ASP A 102 -9.66 18.02 7.34
C ASP A 102 -10.58 16.91 7.90
N SER A 103 -11.89 17.02 7.65
CA SER A 103 -12.86 15.97 7.99
C SER A 103 -12.64 14.73 7.14
N LEU A 104 -12.42 13.60 7.82
CA LEU A 104 -12.27 12.30 7.18
C LEU A 104 -13.49 11.93 6.33
N GLU A 105 -14.69 12.22 6.82
CA GLU A 105 -15.94 11.93 6.10
C GLU A 105 -16.02 12.74 4.80
N ILE A 106 -15.77 14.05 4.88
CA ILE A 106 -15.95 14.95 3.73
C ILE A 106 -14.85 14.71 2.70
N LEU A 107 -13.58 14.72 3.13
CA LEU A 107 -12.46 14.64 2.21
C LEU A 107 -12.39 13.26 1.53
N CYS A 108 -12.53 12.16 2.29
CA CYS A 108 -12.43 10.83 1.69
C CYS A 108 -13.60 10.47 0.77
N ASN A 109 -14.77 11.11 0.92
CA ASN A 109 -15.89 10.92 0.00
C ASN A 109 -15.67 11.57 -1.38
N GLN A 110 -14.64 12.41 -1.53
CA GLN A 110 -14.24 12.95 -2.84
C GLN A 110 -13.55 11.90 -3.72
N ILE A 111 -13.10 10.77 -3.15
CA ILE A 111 -12.45 9.71 -3.92
C ILE A 111 -13.54 8.86 -4.60
N ASN A 112 -13.64 9.03 -5.92
CA ASN A 112 -14.58 8.30 -6.77
C ASN A 112 -13.98 6.96 -7.28
N GLY A 113 -14.83 6.17 -7.96
CA GLY A 113 -14.46 4.84 -8.47
C GLY A 113 -13.36 4.89 -9.54
N ASP A 114 -13.34 5.95 -10.33
CA ASP A 114 -12.42 6.27 -11.43
C ASP A 114 -11.11 6.94 -10.98
N ALA A 115 -11.00 7.35 -9.71
CA ALA A 115 -9.76 7.92 -9.18
C ALA A 115 -8.57 6.98 -9.43
N ILE A 116 -7.45 7.59 -9.82
CA ILE A 116 -6.22 6.89 -10.19
C ILE A 116 -5.74 6.02 -9.02
N LEU A 117 -5.53 4.74 -9.30
CA LEU A 117 -4.94 3.79 -8.35
C LEU A 117 -3.42 3.85 -8.47
N LEU A 118 -2.78 4.39 -7.44
CA LEU A 118 -1.32 4.46 -7.34
C LEU A 118 -0.80 3.19 -6.67
N SER A 119 0.40 2.78 -7.06
CA SER A 119 1.08 1.59 -6.51
C SER A 119 2.47 1.94 -6.01
N MET A 120 2.82 1.39 -4.86
CA MET A 120 4.13 1.50 -4.24
C MET A 120 4.71 0.10 -4.00
N PHE A 121 6.00 -0.07 -4.32
CA PHE A 121 6.70 -1.34 -4.22
C PHE A 121 7.82 -1.26 -3.19
N ARG A 122 7.89 -2.21 -2.27
CA ARG A 122 8.89 -2.19 -1.21
C ARG A 122 10.30 -2.33 -1.82
N VAL A 123 11.21 -1.42 -1.46
CA VAL A 123 12.59 -1.43 -1.99
C VAL A 123 13.39 -2.58 -1.38
N ASP A 124 13.39 -2.66 -0.05
CA ASP A 124 14.08 -3.69 0.71
C ASP A 124 13.13 -4.89 0.97
N ALA A 125 12.50 -5.36 -0.11
CA ALA A 125 11.50 -6.44 -0.06
C ALA A 125 12.12 -7.78 0.36
N LYS A 126 11.44 -8.48 1.26
CA LYS A 126 11.77 -9.89 1.51
C LYS A 126 11.32 -10.70 0.27
N PRO A 127 12.21 -11.48 -0.36
CA PRO A 127 11.84 -12.31 -1.49
C PRO A 127 10.73 -13.28 -1.09
N VAL A 128 9.79 -13.50 -2.02
CA VAL A 128 8.71 -14.48 -1.87
C VAL A 128 8.75 -15.41 -3.08
N THR A 129 8.39 -16.67 -2.88
CA THR A 129 8.29 -17.64 -3.99
C THR A 129 7.35 -17.10 -5.06
N CYS A 130 7.80 -17.14 -6.32
CA CYS A 130 7.00 -16.69 -7.44
C CYS A 130 5.70 -17.52 -7.54
N PRO A 131 4.52 -16.89 -7.61
CA PRO A 131 3.25 -17.61 -7.58
C PRO A 131 2.91 -18.30 -8.91
N PHE A 132 3.73 -18.10 -9.94
CA PHE A 132 3.45 -18.59 -11.29
C PHE A 132 3.85 -20.06 -11.43
N LYS A 133 2.91 -20.87 -11.89
CA LYS A 133 3.13 -22.30 -12.17
C LYS A 133 3.43 -22.47 -13.65
N SER A 134 4.34 -23.40 -13.96
CA SER A 134 4.65 -23.81 -15.34
C SER A 134 5.38 -22.75 -16.20
N PRO A 135 6.54 -22.22 -15.77
CA PRO A 135 7.45 -21.49 -16.65
C PRO A 135 7.88 -22.37 -17.85
N PRO A 136 8.24 -21.78 -19.00
CA PRO A 136 8.37 -20.35 -19.25
C PRO A 136 7.06 -19.67 -19.70
N PHE A 137 6.88 -18.42 -19.33
CA PHE A 137 5.71 -17.60 -19.69
C PHE A 137 6.00 -16.77 -20.94
N ALA A 138 5.01 -16.62 -21.81
CA ALA A 138 5.03 -15.57 -22.83
C ALA A 138 4.72 -14.22 -22.16
N VAL A 139 5.52 -13.20 -22.47
CA VAL A 139 5.43 -11.86 -21.92
C VAL A 139 5.19 -10.87 -23.05
N GLU A 140 4.08 -10.16 -22.96
CA GLU A 140 3.80 -8.94 -23.70
C GLU A 140 3.98 -7.76 -22.74
N TYR A 141 4.50 -6.65 -23.25
CA TYR A 141 4.71 -5.45 -22.44
C TYR A 141 4.44 -4.19 -23.23
N SER A 142 3.95 -3.17 -22.53
CA SER A 142 3.66 -1.87 -23.14
C SER A 142 4.90 -0.99 -23.24
N LYS A 143 5.03 -0.29 -24.37
CA LYS A 143 6.08 0.69 -24.65
C LYS A 143 5.56 2.14 -24.56
N GLY A 144 4.32 2.32 -24.08
CA GLY A 144 3.65 3.61 -23.98
C GLY A 144 3.00 4.12 -25.28
N HIS A 145 3.35 3.56 -26.44
CA HIS A 145 2.76 3.89 -27.76
C HIS A 145 2.33 2.63 -28.54
N GLY A 146 2.07 1.54 -27.82
CA GLY A 146 1.78 0.21 -28.34
C GLY A 146 2.47 -0.86 -27.52
N ASP A 147 2.10 -2.11 -27.77
CA ASP A 147 2.61 -3.28 -27.04
C ASP A 147 3.60 -4.07 -27.90
N CYS A 148 4.56 -4.72 -27.25
CA CYS A 148 5.56 -5.57 -27.91
C CYS A 148 5.36 -7.04 -27.56
N GLY A 149 5.47 -7.91 -28.56
CA GLY A 149 5.22 -9.36 -28.40
C GLY A 149 3.75 -9.74 -28.59
N ARG A 150 2.99 -8.88 -29.27
CA ARG A 150 1.59 -9.12 -29.68
C ARG A 150 1.47 -10.26 -30.70
N GLU A 151 0.24 -10.69 -30.98
CA GLU A 151 -0.03 -11.75 -31.95
C GLU A 151 0.58 -11.45 -33.32
N GLY A 152 1.44 -12.36 -33.81
CA GLY A 152 2.22 -12.20 -35.04
C GLY A 152 3.68 -11.78 -34.83
N GLU A 153 4.09 -11.45 -33.60
CA GLU A 153 5.48 -11.12 -33.22
C GLU A 153 6.09 -12.22 -32.32
N PRO A 154 7.42 -12.42 -32.30
CA PRO A 154 8.05 -13.32 -31.35
C PRO A 154 7.84 -12.82 -29.90
N PRO A 155 7.21 -13.60 -29.01
CA PRO A 155 6.94 -13.14 -27.65
C PRO A 155 8.23 -13.09 -26.81
N SER A 156 8.32 -12.09 -25.94
CA SER A 156 9.31 -12.11 -24.86
C SER A 156 9.00 -13.25 -23.88
N ARG A 157 9.98 -13.70 -23.11
CA ARG A 157 9.80 -14.84 -22.19
C ARG A 157 10.18 -14.48 -20.76
N ALA A 158 9.43 -14.99 -19.79
CA ALA A 158 9.85 -15.04 -18.41
C ALA A 158 10.16 -16.49 -18.01
N GLU A 159 11.39 -16.74 -17.58
CA GLU A 159 11.88 -18.06 -17.19
C GLU A 159 12.19 -18.10 -15.69
N SER A 160 12.01 -19.27 -15.08
CA SER A 160 12.39 -19.46 -13.68
C SER A 160 13.89 -19.61 -13.50
N CYS A 161 14.40 -19.01 -12.44
CA CYS A 161 15.78 -19.18 -11.99
C CYS A 161 15.91 -20.42 -11.08
N THR A 162 17.15 -20.77 -10.71
CA THR A 162 17.41 -21.76 -9.65
C THR A 162 16.82 -21.31 -8.30
N ASP A 163 16.80 -19.99 -8.07
CA ASP A 163 16.09 -19.33 -6.98
C ASP A 163 14.62 -19.14 -7.38
N ASP A 164 13.70 -19.78 -6.65
CA ASP A 164 12.26 -19.78 -6.92
C ASP A 164 11.57 -18.45 -6.59
N THR A 165 12.31 -17.50 -6.01
CA THR A 165 11.86 -16.11 -5.76
C THR A 165 12.21 -15.16 -6.91
N ARG A 166 12.87 -15.66 -7.96
CA ARG A 166 13.36 -14.87 -9.08
C ARG A 166 12.87 -15.40 -10.43
N LEU A 167 12.52 -14.48 -11.30
CA LEU A 167 12.30 -14.72 -12.72
C LEU A 167 13.30 -13.91 -13.54
N VAL A 168 13.74 -14.48 -14.65
CA VAL A 168 14.52 -13.75 -15.66
C VAL A 168 13.63 -13.44 -16.85
N PHE A 169 13.53 -12.16 -17.18
CA PHE A 169 12.86 -11.70 -18.39
C PHE A 169 13.86 -11.68 -19.55
N ARG A 170 13.50 -12.37 -20.63
CA ARG A 170 14.22 -12.40 -21.90
C ARG A 170 13.37 -11.66 -22.93
N PHE A 171 13.70 -10.40 -23.13
CA PHE A 171 13.02 -9.55 -24.10
C PHE A 171 13.43 -9.94 -25.53
N GLN A 172 12.44 -10.06 -26.41
CA GLN A 172 12.64 -10.20 -27.85
C GLN A 172 12.60 -8.84 -28.54
N ALA A 173 13.15 -8.78 -29.75
CA ALA A 173 13.13 -7.60 -30.60
C ALA A 173 11.69 -7.14 -30.91
N CYS A 174 11.44 -5.83 -30.83
CA CYS A 174 10.17 -5.26 -31.25
C CYS A 174 10.32 -4.70 -32.67
N PRO A 175 9.51 -5.15 -33.66
CA PRO A 175 9.68 -4.77 -35.06
C PRO A 175 9.60 -3.27 -35.35
N ASP A 176 8.95 -2.51 -34.47
CA ASP A 176 8.73 -1.07 -34.56
C ASP A 176 9.81 -0.22 -33.89
N ILE A 177 10.78 -0.83 -33.19
CA ILE A 177 11.93 -0.13 -32.61
C ILE A 177 13.22 -0.52 -33.36
N PRO A 178 13.74 0.36 -34.23
CA PRO A 178 14.98 0.11 -34.97
C PRO A 178 16.15 -0.19 -34.03
N GLY A 179 16.95 -1.20 -34.35
CA GLY A 179 18.14 -1.59 -33.57
C GLY A 179 17.85 -2.48 -32.35
N THR A 180 16.59 -2.89 -32.12
CA THR A 180 16.27 -3.95 -31.15
C THR A 180 16.24 -5.35 -31.77
N GLU A 181 16.36 -5.44 -33.10
CA GLU A 181 16.45 -6.69 -33.87
C GLU A 181 17.61 -7.54 -33.34
N ALA A 182 17.33 -8.80 -33.02
CA ALA A 182 18.39 -9.73 -32.61
C ALA A 182 19.38 -9.87 -33.77
N ALA A 183 20.62 -9.41 -33.56
CA ALA A 183 21.70 -9.68 -34.49
C ALA A 183 21.93 -11.19 -34.54
N VAL A 184 21.77 -11.76 -35.74
CA VAL A 184 22.01 -13.18 -36.04
C VAL A 184 23.50 -13.49 -35.93
#